data_AF-A0A7S2LUR9-F1
#
_entry.id   AF-A0A7S2LUR9-F1
#
_cell.length_a   1.000
_cell.length_b   1.000
_cell.length_c   1.000
_cell.angle_alpha   90.00
_cell.angle_beta   90.00
_cell.angle_gamma   90.00
#
_symmetry.space_group_name_H-M   'P 1'
#
loop_
_entity.id
_entity.type
_entity.pdbx_description
1 polymer ?
#
loop_
_entity_poly.entity_id
_entity_poly.type
_entity_poly.pdbx_seq_one_letter_code
_entity_poly.pdbx_strand_id
1 'polypeptide(L)'
;FRSIVHSSVYDALLSTMREQRGGEAPSELDLWHGTAWATVPKILRQGFNRSFAGRHGTLLGVATYFSSDPAYSQRFCDRRGGGHDGTKALLLSRVLVGEYCRGAASD
;
A
#
# COMPACT_ATOMS: atom_id res chain seq x y z
N PHE A 1 5.40 17.75 1.29
CA PHE A 1 5.96 17.27 0.02
C PHE A 1 5.05 16.18 -0.55
N ARG A 2 4.03 16.54 -1.35
CA ARG A 2 3.31 15.58 -2.19
C ARG A 2 4.06 15.54 -3.52
N SER A 3 4.54 14.36 -3.94
CA SER A 3 5.08 14.16 -5.28
C SER A 3 3.99 14.49 -6.29
N ILE A 4 4.24 15.47 -7.17
CA ILE A 4 3.26 16.00 -8.13
C ILE A 4 2.75 14.90 -9.08
N VAL A 5 3.56 13.87 -9.33
CA VAL A 5 3.23 12.77 -10.25
C VAL A 5 2.25 11.78 -9.63
N HIS A 6 2.28 11.59 -8.30
CA HIS A 6 1.34 10.69 -7.63
C HIS A 6 -0.07 11.28 -7.50
N SER A 7 -0.19 12.61 -7.41
CA SER A 7 -1.51 13.25 -7.30
C SER A 7 -2.31 13.06 -8.58
N SER A 8 -1.73 13.28 -9.76
CA SER A 8 -2.51 13.27 -11.01
C SER A 8 -3.12 11.90 -11.33
N VAL A 9 -2.39 10.81 -11.11
CA VAL A 9 -2.91 9.44 -11.32
C VAL A 9 -3.95 9.08 -10.25
N TYR A 10 -3.70 9.44 -9.00
CA TYR A 10 -4.64 9.21 -7.90
C TYR A 10 -5.96 9.98 -8.13
N ASP A 11 -5.86 11.26 -8.47
CA ASP A 11 -6.99 12.15 -8.70
C ASP A 11 -7.79 11.72 -9.94
N ALA A 12 -7.11 11.22 -10.99
CA ALA A 12 -7.76 10.64 -12.16
C ALA A 12 -8.55 9.36 -11.81
N LEU A 13 -7.94 8.42 -11.07
CA LEU A 13 -8.62 7.20 -10.61
C LEU A 13 -9.81 7.51 -9.70
N LEU A 14 -9.65 8.46 -8.78
CA LEU A 14 -10.71 8.93 -7.91
C LEU A 14 -11.87 9.49 -8.73
N SER A 15 -11.59 10.30 -9.75
CA SER A 15 -12.61 10.89 -10.64
C SER A 15 -13.34 9.80 -11.43
N THR A 16 -12.61 8.85 -12.03
CA THR A 16 -13.21 7.72 -12.76
C THR A 16 -14.10 6.85 -11.85
N MET A 17 -13.65 6.53 -10.63
CA MET A 17 -14.46 5.75 -9.69
C MET A 17 -15.71 6.50 -9.23
N ARG A 18 -15.64 7.82 -9.06
CA ARG A 18 -16.82 8.65 -8.75
C ARG A 18 -17.84 8.60 -9.88
N GLU A 19 -17.40 8.76 -11.12
CA GLU A 19 -18.28 8.70 -12.30
C GLU A 19 -18.98 7.33 -12.40
N GLN A 20 -18.25 6.24 -12.20
CA GLN A 20 -18.80 4.88 -12.20
C GLN A 20 -19.83 4.64 -11.10
N ARG A 21 -19.75 5.38 -9.98
CA ARG A 21 -20.68 5.29 -8.85
C ARG A 21 -21.75 6.37 -8.88
N GLY A 22 -22.05 6.94 -10.06
CA GLY A 22 -23.12 7.94 -10.21
C GLY A 22 -22.86 9.24 -9.44
N GLY A 23 -21.60 9.59 -9.21
CA GLY A 23 -21.17 10.77 -8.47
C GLY A 23 -20.87 10.52 -6.99
N GLU A 24 -21.09 9.31 -6.47
CA GLU A 24 -20.77 8.99 -5.08
C GLU A 24 -19.25 8.83 -4.87
N ALA A 25 -18.72 9.43 -3.80
CA ALA A 25 -17.30 9.32 -3.46
C ALA A 25 -16.91 7.86 -3.15
N PRO A 26 -15.90 7.28 -3.83
CA PRO A 26 -15.43 5.92 -3.54
C PRO A 26 -14.86 5.83 -2.12
N SER A 27 -14.90 4.62 -1.57
CA SER A 27 -14.31 4.36 -0.26
C SER A 27 -12.79 4.56 -0.30
N GLU A 28 -12.32 5.52 0.49
CA GLU A 28 -10.92 5.84 0.73
C GLU A 28 -10.56 5.44 2.17
N LEU A 29 -9.47 4.70 2.34
CA LEU A 29 -8.95 4.34 3.67
C LEU A 29 -7.48 4.75 3.79
N ASP A 30 -7.12 5.30 4.93
CA ASP A 30 -5.72 5.47 5.31
C ASP A 30 -5.23 4.15 5.92
N LEU A 31 -4.30 3.49 5.23
CA LEU A 31 -3.81 2.16 5.60
C LEU A 31 -2.28 2.14 5.68
N TRP A 32 -1.78 1.25 6.52
CA TRP A 32 -0.36 1.03 6.75
C TRP A 32 0.20 -0.02 5.79
N HIS A 33 1.42 0.24 5.30
CA HIS A 33 2.23 -0.70 4.53
C HIS A 33 3.62 -0.81 5.16
N GLY A 34 3.95 -1.98 5.72
CA GLY A 34 5.30 -2.26 6.22
C GLY A 34 6.19 -2.78 5.09
N THR A 35 7.43 -2.29 5.02
CA THR A 35 8.37 -2.69 3.96
C THR A 35 9.82 -2.59 4.44
N ALA A 36 10.75 -3.10 3.63
CA ALA A 36 12.19 -2.94 3.86
C ALA A 36 12.62 -1.49 3.60
N TRP A 37 13.58 -0.97 4.37
CA TRP A 37 14.09 0.40 4.19
C TRP A 37 14.63 0.65 2.79
N ALA A 38 15.29 -0.34 2.20
CA ALA A 38 15.80 -0.27 0.83
C ALA A 38 14.70 -0.12 -0.24
N THR A 39 13.46 -0.48 0.08
CA THR A 39 12.30 -0.41 -0.84
C THR A 39 11.58 0.93 -0.75
N VAL A 40 11.69 1.66 0.37
CA VAL A 40 11.02 2.95 0.59
C VAL A 40 11.30 3.95 -0.55
N PRO A 41 12.55 4.19 -0.98
CA PRO A 41 12.82 5.17 -2.04
C PRO A 41 12.26 4.76 -3.41
N LYS A 42 12.00 3.46 -3.64
CA LYS A 42 11.38 2.96 -4.87
C LYS A 42 9.88 3.24 -4.83
N ILE A 43 9.21 2.91 -3.72
CA ILE A 43 7.78 3.18 -3.52
C ILE A 43 7.49 4.68 -3.61
N LEU A 44 8.28 5.52 -2.95
CA LEU A 44 8.07 6.97 -2.97
C LEU A 44 8.27 7.60 -4.35
N ARG A 45 9.05 6.97 -5.24
CA ARG A 45 9.29 7.47 -6.60
C ARG A 45 8.34 6.90 -7.64
N GLN A 46 8.01 5.62 -7.53
CA GLN A 46 7.31 4.87 -8.57
C GLN A 46 5.90 4.43 -8.15
N GLY A 47 5.50 4.73 -6.91
CA GLY A 47 4.27 4.22 -6.32
C GLY A 47 4.39 2.77 -5.89
N PHE A 48 3.29 2.21 -5.42
CA PHE A 48 3.20 0.79 -5.11
C PHE A 48 3.18 -0.02 -6.39
N ASN A 49 4.15 -0.93 -6.55
CA ASN A 49 4.21 -1.85 -7.68
C ASN A 49 4.26 -3.27 -7.15
N ARG A 50 3.46 -4.16 -7.74
CA ARG A 50 3.47 -5.60 -7.45
C ARG A 50 4.86 -6.23 -7.60
N SER A 51 5.74 -5.66 -8.44
CA SER A 51 7.12 -6.12 -8.57
C SER A 51 8.03 -5.75 -7.39
N PHE A 52 7.56 -4.89 -6.46
CA PHE A 52 8.25 -4.57 -5.21
C PHE A 52 7.76 -5.39 -4.02
N ALA A 53 6.70 -6.19 -4.19
CA ALA A 53 6.35 -7.20 -3.21
C ALA A 53 7.59 -8.08 -3.04
N GLY A 54 8.19 -8.04 -1.85
CA GLY A 54 9.48 -8.67 -1.58
C GLY A 54 9.47 -10.16 -1.95
N ARG A 55 10.66 -10.75 -2.03
CA ARG A 55 10.98 -12.13 -2.43
C ARG A 55 10.17 -13.25 -1.72
N HIS A 56 9.32 -12.90 -0.77
CA HIS A 56 8.36 -13.76 -0.11
C HIS A 56 6.99 -13.54 -0.74
N GLY A 57 6.68 -14.35 -1.74
CA GLY A 57 5.30 -14.55 -2.19
C GLY A 57 4.42 -14.79 -0.96
N THR A 58 3.59 -13.81 -0.67
CA THR A 58 2.65 -13.83 0.42
C THR A 58 1.57 -14.87 0.12
N LEU A 59 1.05 -15.49 1.17
CA LEU A 59 0.00 -16.54 1.19
C LEU A 59 -1.25 -16.25 0.32
N LEU A 60 -1.40 -15.01 -0.18
CA LEU A 60 -2.57 -14.49 -0.90
C LEU A 60 -2.22 -13.96 -2.32
N GLY A 61 -1.06 -14.32 -2.89
CA GLY A 61 -0.62 -13.90 -4.24
C GLY A 61 0.44 -12.78 -4.28
N VAL A 62 0.80 -12.33 -5.49
CA VAL A 62 1.76 -11.23 -5.72
C VAL A 62 1.03 -9.89 -5.75
N ALA A 63 0.88 -9.26 -4.59
CA ALA A 63 0.19 -7.98 -4.44
C ALA A 63 0.89 -7.05 -3.43
N THR A 64 0.48 -5.79 -3.41
CA THR A 64 0.83 -4.85 -2.32
C THR A 64 -0.23 -4.97 -1.24
N TYR A 65 0.18 -5.34 -0.03
CA TYR A 65 -0.74 -5.52 1.11
C TYR A 65 -0.75 -4.28 1.99
N PHE A 66 -1.94 -3.93 2.45
CA PHE A 66 -2.18 -2.84 3.37
C PHE A 66 -2.98 -3.33 4.57
N SER A 67 -2.84 -2.67 5.71
CA SER A 67 -3.59 -3.02 6.93
C SER A 67 -3.97 -1.77 7.70
N SER A 68 -5.16 -1.76 8.30
CA SER A 68 -5.56 -0.71 9.25
C SER A 68 -4.76 -0.78 10.55
N ASP A 69 -4.23 -1.96 10.90
CA ASP A 69 -3.36 -2.17 12.05
C ASP A 69 -1.87 -1.99 11.66
N PRO A 70 -1.15 -1.03 12.25
CA PRO A 70 0.29 -0.87 12.05
C PRO A 70 1.10 -2.04 12.62
N ALA A 71 0.66 -2.70 13.68
CA ALA A 71 1.36 -3.85 14.27
C ALA A 71 1.33 -5.06 13.34
N TYR A 72 0.21 -5.27 12.62
CA TYR A 72 0.15 -6.26 11.55
C TYR A 72 1.11 -5.90 10.40
N SER A 73 1.13 -4.63 9.98
CA SER A 73 2.03 -4.14 8.92
C SER A 73 3.50 -4.30 9.28
N GLN A 74 3.87 -4.11 10.55
CA GLN A 74 5.24 -4.31 11.05
C GLN A 74 5.79 -5.73 10.83
N ARG A 75 4.94 -6.73 10.63
CA ARG A 75 5.36 -8.12 10.36
C ARG A 75 6.00 -8.28 8.99
N PHE A 76 5.74 -7.35 8.08
CA PHE A 76 6.27 -7.32 6.70
C PHE A 76 7.54 -6.46 6.57
N CYS A 77 7.97 -5.81 7.65
CA CYS A 77 9.26 -5.14 7.71
C CYS A 77 10.38 -6.16 7.96
N ASP A 78 11.62 -5.81 7.62
CA ASP A 78 12.80 -6.62 7.94
C ASP A 78 12.84 -6.98 9.44
N ARG A 79 13.01 -8.27 9.76
CA ARG A 79 12.93 -8.78 11.16
C ARG A 79 13.89 -8.08 12.12
N ARG A 80 15.07 -7.69 11.64
CA ARG A 80 16.11 -7.01 12.44
C ARG A 80 16.07 -5.48 12.36
N GLY A 81 15.11 -4.93 11.59
CA GLY A 81 15.13 -3.52 11.21
C GLY A 81 16.22 -3.26 10.16
N GLY A 82 15.85 -2.62 9.06
CA GLY A 82 16.77 -2.31 7.95
C GLY A 82 17.37 -0.90 8.01
N GLY A 83 17.01 -0.12 9.04
CA GLY A 83 17.47 1.26 9.21
C GLY A 83 18.76 1.33 10.02
N HIS A 84 19.41 2.50 9.99
CA HIS A 84 20.70 2.74 10.64
C HIS A 84 20.73 2.39 12.14
N ASP A 85 19.56 2.45 12.81
CA ASP A 85 19.40 2.16 14.25
C ASP A 85 18.48 0.94 14.51
N GLY A 86 18.35 0.01 13.56
CA GLY A 86 17.43 -1.13 13.69
C GLY A 86 15.94 -0.75 13.60
N THR A 87 15.65 0.45 13.07
CA THR A 87 14.27 0.92 12.86
C THR A 87 13.59 0.15 11.73
N LYS A 88 12.24 0.15 11.75
CA LYS A 88 11.39 -0.41 10.71
C LYS A 88 10.71 0.70 9.92
N ALA A 89 10.43 0.45 8.64
CA ALA A 89 9.77 1.42 7.77
C ALA A 89 8.30 1.06 7.58
N LEU A 90 7.41 1.98 7.97
CA LEU A 90 5.98 1.92 7.68
C LEU A 90 5.59 3.13 6.86
N LEU A 91 4.80 2.91 5.82
CA LEU A 91 4.19 3.95 5.00
C LEU A 91 2.70 4.03 5.31
N LEU A 92 2.22 5.21 5.71
CA LEU A 92 0.80 5.51 5.74
C LEU A 92 0.38 5.99 4.36
N SER A 93 -0.61 5.33 3.76
CA SER A 93 -1.05 5.62 2.40
C SER A 93 -2.56 5.73 2.35
N ARG A 94 -3.04 6.70 1.57
CA ARG A 94 -4.45 6.78 1.22
C ARG A 94 -4.73 5.85 0.06
N VAL A 95 -5.64 4.90 0.27
CA VAL A 95 -5.94 3.82 -0.67
C VAL A 95 -7.41 3.91 -1.07
N LEU A 96 -7.66 3.96 -2.38
CA LEU A 96 -8.98 3.76 -2.96
C LEU A 96 -9.31 2.27 -2.92
N VAL A 97 -10.12 1.85 -1.94
CA VAL A 97 -10.44 0.42 -1.73
C VAL A 97 -11.66 -0.04 -2.51
N GLY A 98 -12.50 0.88 -2.98
CA GLY A 98 -13.76 0.55 -3.65
C GLY A 98 -14.62 -0.36 -2.79
N GLU A 99 -15.29 -1.32 -3.42
CA GLU A 99 -15.96 -2.41 -2.72
C GLU A 99 -14.94 -3.53 -2.44
N TYR A 100 -14.81 -3.92 -1.18
CA TYR A 100 -13.85 -4.95 -0.76
C TYR A 100 -14.55 -6.04 0.06
N CYS A 101 -14.03 -7.26 -0.03
CA CYS A 101 -14.45 -8.39 0.78
C CYS A 101 -13.27 -8.92 1.60
N ARG A 102 -13.57 -9.68 2.65
CA ARG A 102 -12.52 -10.38 3.41
C ARG A 102 -11.92 -11.47 2.53
N GLY A 103 -10.60 -11.40 2.26
CA GLY A 103 -9.90 -12.45 1.53
C GLY A 103 -9.93 -13.79 2.28
N ALA A 104 -10.17 -14.88 1.55
CA ALA A 104 -10.03 -16.24 2.07
C ALA A 104 -8.59 -16.72 1.82
N ALA A 105 -8.00 -17.43 2.78
CA ALA A 105 -6.78 -18.18 2.51
C ALA A 105 -7.13 -19.29 1.51
N SER A 106 -6.36 -19.42 0.44
CA SER A 106 -6.42 -20.61 -0.40
C SER A 106 -5.83 -21.78 0.38
N ASP A 107 -6.62 -22.85 0.54
CA ASP A 107 -6.15 -24.18 0.99
C ASP A 107 -5.07 -24.74 0.05
#